data_AF-A0A951BWY1-F1
#
_entry.id   AF-A0A951BWY1-F1
#
_cell.length_a   1.000
_cell.length_b   1.000
_cell.length_c   1.000
_cell.angle_alpha   90.00
_cell.angle_beta   90.00
_cell.angle_gamma   90.00
#
_symmetry.space_group_name_H-M   'P 1'
#
loop_
_entity.id
_entity.type
_entity.pdbx_description
1 polymer ?
#
loop_
_entity_poly.entity_id
_entity_poly.type
_entity_poly.pdbx_seq_one_letter_code
_entity_poly.pdbx_strand_id
1 'polypeptide(L)'
;DQPLADQALAPLHAVSRLAREHVTVAVGGEGADELFGGYLTHCASLLARSVRRLPRWTLALARKAAARWPVSDEKIGFEYKLQRFLEGCAMHPARAHVYWNGTFTGSEKRSLLRSPLPGALAGTLKDLVAAGDHLAAYLWFDQAYFLPDDILTKVDRISMAHALEVRPPFLDHRIVEFAASLPNDLRIRGSRQKVILKDLMRDKLPAVVLTRKKTGLDIPAHQWLRGLLRPLFRDTLESASTRYSDFFRFAEIERYARAHESRRANLGYHLWGLLTLFLWMKRWSIETAPVTEPARTAEKVFGST
;
A
#
# COMPACT_ATOMS: atom_id res chain seq x y z
N ASP A 1 16.11 9.49 9.58
CA ASP A 1 15.67 8.82 8.33
C ASP A 1 14.63 7.76 8.68
N GLN A 2 13.53 7.62 7.96
CA GLN A 2 12.44 6.67 8.27
C GLN A 2 12.49 5.46 7.31
N PRO A 3 12.08 4.25 7.73
CA PRO A 3 12.06 3.08 6.85
C PRO A 3 10.91 3.19 5.84
N LEU A 4 11.19 2.84 4.57
CA LEU A 4 10.18 2.67 3.54
C LEU A 4 10.05 1.19 3.19
N ALA A 5 8.86 0.63 3.36
CA ALA A 5 8.59 -0.80 3.19
C ALA A 5 8.03 -1.18 1.81
N ASP A 6 8.07 -0.25 0.84
CA ASP A 6 7.65 -0.55 -0.52
C ASP A 6 8.55 -1.62 -1.15
N GLN A 7 7.93 -2.66 -1.68
CA GLN A 7 8.64 -3.79 -2.28
C GLN A 7 9.29 -3.45 -3.62
N ALA A 8 8.79 -2.43 -4.31
CA ALA A 8 9.36 -1.95 -5.56
C ALA A 8 10.77 -1.37 -5.37
N LEU A 9 11.21 -1.10 -4.13
CA LEU A 9 12.57 -0.67 -3.82
C LEU A 9 13.64 -1.61 -4.40
N ALA A 10 13.46 -2.93 -4.27
CA ALA A 10 14.45 -3.91 -4.71
C ALA A 10 14.61 -3.98 -6.25
N PRO A 11 13.54 -4.16 -7.05
CA PRO A 11 13.67 -4.13 -8.51
C PRO A 11 14.02 -2.75 -9.02
N LEU A 12 13.53 -1.68 -8.41
CA LEU A 12 13.93 -0.32 -8.80
C LEU A 12 15.43 -0.11 -8.58
N HIS A 13 16.00 -0.63 -7.48
CA HIS A 13 17.44 -0.55 -7.25
C HIS A 13 18.23 -1.26 -8.36
N ALA A 14 17.79 -2.45 -8.78
CA ALA A 14 18.43 -3.19 -9.86
C ALA A 14 18.32 -2.46 -11.21
N VAL A 15 17.13 -1.94 -11.55
CA VAL A 15 16.89 -1.20 -12.80
C VAL A 15 17.66 0.11 -12.82
N SER A 16 17.67 0.88 -11.73
CA SER A 16 18.42 2.13 -11.64
C SER A 16 19.92 1.91 -11.77
N ARG A 17 20.47 0.85 -11.14
CA ARG A 17 21.88 0.48 -11.30
C ARG A 17 22.23 0.18 -12.75
N LEU A 18 21.41 -0.64 -13.43
CA LEU A 18 21.63 -1.00 -14.83
C LEU A 18 21.47 0.21 -15.76
N ALA A 19 20.43 1.03 -15.57
CA ALA A 19 20.19 2.20 -16.39
C ALA A 19 21.35 3.20 -16.28
N ARG A 20 21.95 3.33 -15.09
CA ARG A 20 23.09 4.24 -14.86
C ARG A 20 24.30 3.90 -15.72
N GLU A 21 24.50 2.64 -16.09
CA GLU A 21 25.60 2.21 -16.97
C GLU A 21 25.49 2.84 -18.37
N HIS A 22 24.29 3.28 -18.77
CA HIS A 22 24.00 3.80 -20.10
C HIS A 22 23.60 5.28 -20.14
N VAL A 23 22.90 5.76 -19.11
CA VAL A 23 22.38 7.14 -19.05
C VAL A 23 22.51 7.73 -17.65
N THR A 24 22.57 9.06 -17.59
CA THR A 24 22.54 9.82 -16.32
C THR A 24 21.14 10.32 -15.98
N VAL A 25 20.26 10.44 -16.99
CA VAL A 25 18.89 10.94 -16.85
C VAL A 25 17.91 9.95 -17.48
N ALA A 26 16.83 9.65 -16.77
CA ALA A 26 15.73 8.81 -17.23
C ALA A 26 14.38 9.51 -17.05
N VAL A 27 13.38 9.07 -17.81
CA VAL A 27 12.01 9.57 -17.73
C VAL A 27 11.14 8.53 -17.01
N GLY A 28 10.54 8.92 -15.89
CA GLY A 28 9.59 8.14 -15.10
C GLY A 28 8.13 8.34 -15.52
N GLY A 29 7.25 7.49 -15.03
CA GLY A 29 5.80 7.54 -15.27
C GLY A 29 5.00 8.09 -14.08
N GLU A 30 5.69 8.69 -13.12
CA GLU A 30 5.18 8.92 -11.76
C GLU A 30 4.17 10.08 -11.80
N GLY A 31 3.09 9.97 -11.02
CA GLY A 31 1.95 10.89 -11.08
C GLY A 31 0.85 10.47 -12.05
N ALA A 32 1.11 9.60 -13.02
CA ALA A 32 0.10 9.20 -14.00
C ALA A 32 -1.08 8.44 -13.38
N ASP A 33 -0.87 7.68 -12.30
CA ASP A 33 -1.94 6.93 -11.65
C ASP A 33 -2.81 7.84 -10.77
N GLU A 34 -2.19 8.78 -10.08
CA GLU A 34 -2.79 9.72 -9.13
C GLU A 34 -3.54 10.85 -9.84
N LEU A 35 -3.11 11.24 -11.04
CA LEU A 35 -3.78 12.24 -11.87
C LEU A 35 -4.93 11.65 -12.69
N PHE A 36 -4.77 10.43 -13.22
CA PHE A 36 -5.68 9.85 -14.22
C PHE A 36 -6.42 8.57 -13.77
N GLY A 37 -6.38 8.24 -12.48
CA GLY A 37 -7.15 7.13 -11.92
C GLY A 37 -6.62 5.76 -12.33
N GLY A 38 -5.37 5.47 -11.97
CA GLY A 38 -4.65 4.26 -12.38
C GLY A 38 -4.66 3.10 -11.40
N TYR A 39 -5.15 3.30 -10.18
CA TYR A 39 -5.12 2.27 -9.13
C TYR A 39 -6.42 1.48 -9.05
N LEU A 40 -6.29 0.18 -8.75
CA LEU A 40 -7.45 -0.69 -8.50
C LEU A 40 -8.22 -0.24 -7.25
N THR A 41 -7.54 0.43 -6.31
CA THR A 41 -8.13 1.03 -5.12
C THR A 41 -9.14 2.13 -5.49
N HIS A 42 -8.90 2.93 -6.54
CA HIS A 42 -9.88 3.91 -7.02
C HIS A 42 -11.17 3.24 -7.50
N CYS A 43 -11.05 2.17 -8.28
CA CYS A 43 -12.20 1.38 -8.71
C CYS A 43 -12.91 0.72 -7.52
N ALA A 44 -12.15 0.19 -6.55
CA ALA A 44 -12.71 -0.39 -5.33
C ALA A 44 -13.48 0.66 -4.52
N SER A 45 -12.95 1.87 -4.35
CA SER A 45 -13.62 2.98 -3.67
C SER A 45 -14.94 3.33 -4.35
N LEU A 46 -14.97 3.39 -5.68
CA LEU A 46 -16.20 3.66 -6.43
C LEU A 46 -17.23 2.55 -6.30
N LEU A 47 -16.81 1.28 -6.40
CA LEU A 47 -17.70 0.12 -6.23
C LEU A 47 -18.25 0.04 -4.80
N ALA A 48 -17.42 0.33 -3.80
CA ALA A 48 -17.79 0.26 -2.40
C ALA A 48 -18.89 1.26 -2.03
N ARG A 49 -19.02 2.39 -2.72
CA ARG A 49 -20.14 3.35 -2.52
C ARG A 49 -21.49 2.68 -2.67
N SER A 50 -21.66 1.84 -3.69
CA SER A 50 -22.90 1.09 -3.91
C SER A 50 -23.06 -0.04 -2.90
N VAL A 51 -21.98 -0.76 -2.59
CA VAL A 51 -22.00 -1.87 -1.62
C VAL A 51 -22.36 -1.40 -0.21
N ARG A 52 -21.87 -0.22 0.21
CA ARG A 52 -22.15 0.38 1.54
C ARG A 52 -23.61 0.80 1.72
N ARG A 53 -24.38 0.92 0.63
CA ARG A 53 -25.83 1.21 0.70
C ARG A 53 -26.66 -0.05 1.01
N LEU A 54 -26.07 -1.24 0.86
CA LEU A 54 -26.74 -2.49 1.20
C LEU A 54 -26.89 -2.62 2.72
N PRO A 55 -27.90 -3.37 3.21
CA PRO A 55 -28.04 -3.65 4.64
C PRO A 55 -26.77 -4.30 5.22
N ARG A 56 -26.35 -3.88 6.42
CA ARG A 56 -25.10 -4.35 7.06
C ARG A 56 -24.98 -5.88 7.16
N TRP A 57 -26.10 -6.59 7.30
CA TRP A 57 -26.11 -8.05 7.37
C TRP A 57 -25.64 -8.71 6.07
N THR A 58 -25.86 -8.08 4.91
CA THR A 58 -25.42 -8.61 3.61
C THR A 58 -23.90 -8.64 3.55
N LEU A 59 -23.25 -7.56 3.99
CA LEU A 59 -21.80 -7.46 4.08
C LEU A 59 -21.24 -8.45 5.11
N ALA A 60 -21.88 -8.60 6.26
CA ALA A 60 -21.48 -9.56 7.28
C ALA A 60 -21.54 -11.02 6.77
N LEU A 61 -22.60 -11.36 6.04
CA LEU A 61 -22.75 -12.68 5.42
C LEU A 61 -21.71 -12.92 4.33
N ALA A 62 -21.51 -11.94 3.45
CA ALA A 62 -20.49 -12.00 2.40
C ALA A 62 -19.08 -12.18 2.98
N ARG A 63 -18.74 -11.46 4.06
CA ARG A 63 -17.47 -11.61 4.77
C ARG A 63 -17.29 -13.01 5.35
N LYS A 64 -18.33 -13.56 6.02
CA LYS A 64 -18.29 -14.92 6.57
C LYS A 64 -18.12 -15.97 5.46
N ALA A 65 -18.78 -15.80 4.33
CA ALA A 65 -18.65 -16.69 3.18
C ALA A 65 -17.24 -16.61 2.57
N ALA A 66 -16.73 -15.39 2.35
CA ALA A 66 -15.40 -15.16 1.80
C ALA A 66 -14.29 -15.73 2.70
N ALA A 67 -14.45 -15.67 4.02
CA ALA A 67 -13.49 -16.22 4.98
C ALA A 67 -13.33 -17.75 4.93
N ARG A 68 -14.29 -18.47 4.31
CA ARG A 68 -14.22 -19.93 4.10
C ARG A 68 -13.52 -20.31 2.80
N TRP A 69 -13.17 -19.33 1.96
CA TRP A 69 -12.52 -19.58 0.68
C TRP A 69 -11.08 -20.08 0.89
N PRO A 70 -10.65 -21.17 0.23
CA PRO A 70 -9.30 -21.72 0.39
C PRO A 70 -8.23 -20.73 -0.08
N VAL A 71 -7.11 -20.68 0.63
CA VAL A 71 -6.00 -19.77 0.30
C VAL A 71 -5.39 -20.18 -1.05
N SER A 72 -5.26 -19.23 -1.99
CA SER A 72 -4.58 -19.46 -3.27
C SER A 72 -3.06 -19.33 -3.09
N ASP A 73 -2.28 -20.04 -3.91
CA ASP A 73 -0.82 -19.83 -4.01
C ASP A 73 -0.46 -18.65 -4.96
N GLU A 74 -1.46 -17.99 -5.56
CA GLU A 74 -1.26 -16.80 -6.39
C GLU A 74 -0.74 -15.59 -5.58
N LYS A 75 0.07 -14.75 -6.25
CA LYS A 75 0.66 -13.52 -5.68
C LYS A 75 -0.38 -12.58 -5.05
N ILE A 76 -1.52 -12.38 -5.72
CA ILE A 76 -2.69 -11.67 -5.20
C ILE A 76 -3.94 -12.35 -5.76
N GLY A 77 -4.35 -13.45 -5.13
CA GLY A 77 -5.53 -14.21 -5.52
C GLY A 77 -6.82 -13.40 -5.48
N PHE A 78 -7.82 -13.83 -6.25
CA PHE A 78 -9.14 -13.19 -6.28
C PHE A 78 -9.81 -13.22 -4.91
N GLU A 79 -9.63 -14.31 -4.15
CA GLU A 79 -10.14 -14.48 -2.80
C GLU A 79 -9.56 -13.44 -1.84
N TYR A 80 -8.26 -13.16 -1.93
CA TYR A 80 -7.61 -12.13 -1.13
C TYR A 80 -8.17 -10.74 -1.48
N LYS A 81 -8.33 -10.44 -2.77
CA LYS A 81 -8.93 -9.18 -3.23
C LYS A 81 -10.36 -9.03 -2.72
N LEU A 82 -11.16 -10.09 -2.80
CA LEU A 82 -12.54 -10.09 -2.35
C LEU A 82 -12.65 -9.91 -0.83
N GLN A 83 -11.90 -10.68 -0.04
CA GLN A 83 -11.88 -10.56 1.42
C GLN A 83 -11.48 -9.15 1.85
N ARG A 84 -10.41 -8.60 1.27
CA ARG A 84 -9.99 -7.22 1.54
C ARG A 84 -11.01 -6.19 1.08
N PHE A 85 -11.61 -6.38 -0.09
CA PHE A 85 -12.66 -5.49 -0.59
C PHE A 85 -13.84 -5.42 0.40
N LEU A 86 -14.36 -6.58 0.81
CA LEU A 86 -15.46 -6.68 1.77
C LEU A 86 -15.07 -6.13 3.15
N GLU A 87 -13.81 -6.34 3.56
CA GLU A 87 -13.32 -5.79 4.81
C GLU A 87 -13.27 -4.25 4.79
N GLY A 88 -12.73 -3.66 3.73
CA GLY A 88 -12.73 -2.20 3.55
C GLY A 88 -14.14 -1.61 3.36
N CYS A 89 -15.09 -2.36 2.79
CA CYS A 89 -16.48 -1.91 2.72
C CYS A 89 -17.12 -1.74 4.11
N ALA A 90 -16.63 -2.45 5.12
CA ALA A 90 -17.10 -2.32 6.51
C ALA A 90 -16.42 -1.17 7.27
N MET A 91 -15.45 -0.47 6.64
CA MET A 91 -14.75 0.67 7.22
C MET A 91 -15.33 1.99 6.71
N HIS A 92 -15.03 3.08 7.44
CA HIS A 92 -15.24 4.44 6.93
C HIS A 92 -14.52 4.61 5.57
N PRO A 93 -15.12 5.30 4.57
CA PRO A 93 -14.55 5.42 3.22
C PRO A 93 -13.08 5.86 3.18
N ALA A 94 -12.73 6.90 3.94
CA ALA A 94 -11.34 7.38 4.07
C ALA A 94 -10.37 6.29 4.59
N ARG A 95 -10.78 5.50 5.59
CA ARG A 95 -9.96 4.38 6.11
C ARG A 95 -9.87 3.23 5.12
N ALA A 96 -10.95 2.95 4.38
CA ALA A 96 -10.97 1.87 3.39
C ALA A 96 -9.99 2.13 2.25
N HIS A 97 -9.89 3.38 1.78
CA HIS A 97 -8.98 3.79 0.70
C HIS A 97 -7.52 3.47 1.03
N VAL A 98 -7.05 3.89 2.21
CA VAL A 98 -5.69 3.58 2.67
C VAL A 98 -5.52 2.10 3.04
N TYR A 99 -6.57 1.45 3.55
CA TYR A 99 -6.51 0.03 3.90
C TYR A 99 -6.29 -0.84 2.66
N TRP A 100 -6.96 -0.58 1.53
CA TRP A 100 -6.77 -1.41 0.32
C TRP A 100 -5.37 -1.30 -0.27
N ASN A 101 -4.67 -0.19 -0.03
CA ASN A 101 -3.27 -0.02 -0.42
C ASN A 101 -2.28 -0.56 0.63
N GLY A 102 -2.71 -0.70 1.88
CA GLY A 102 -1.90 -1.21 2.99
C GLY A 102 -1.91 -2.73 3.14
N THR A 103 -1.26 -3.21 4.19
CA THR A 103 -1.22 -4.63 4.58
C THR A 103 -2.08 -4.88 5.82
N PHE A 104 -1.57 -4.50 7.00
CA PHE A 104 -2.22 -4.71 8.30
C PHE A 104 -3.44 -3.81 8.52
N THR A 105 -4.50 -4.40 9.09
CA THR A 105 -5.61 -3.67 9.72
C THR A 105 -5.17 -2.96 11.01
N GLY A 106 -5.98 -2.01 11.48
CA GLY A 106 -5.72 -1.34 12.78
C GLY A 106 -5.74 -2.30 13.97
N SER A 107 -6.61 -3.32 13.96
CA SER A 107 -6.66 -4.36 15.00
C SER A 107 -5.39 -5.21 15.01
N GLU A 108 -4.88 -5.59 13.84
CA GLU A 108 -3.65 -6.38 13.76
C GLU A 108 -2.44 -5.55 14.19
N LYS A 109 -2.34 -4.29 13.76
CA LYS A 109 -1.27 -3.40 14.25
C LYS A 109 -1.28 -3.31 15.78
N ARG A 110 -2.46 -3.18 16.41
CA ARG A 110 -2.58 -3.18 17.88
C ARG A 110 -2.21 -4.51 18.52
N SER A 111 -2.51 -5.66 17.89
CA SER A 111 -2.11 -6.96 18.44
C SER A 111 -0.59 -7.19 18.36
N LEU A 112 0.12 -6.50 17.47
CA LEU A 112 1.58 -6.60 17.36
C LEU A 112 2.34 -5.71 18.35
N LEU A 113 1.68 -4.71 18.95
CA LEU A 113 2.31 -3.71 19.81
C LEU A 113 1.88 -3.85 21.28
N ARG A 114 2.77 -3.47 22.19
CA ARG A 114 2.45 -3.30 23.61
C ARG A 114 1.93 -1.88 23.89
N SER A 115 2.44 -0.91 23.16
CA SER A 115 1.99 0.50 23.20
C SER A 115 0.80 0.76 22.28
N PRO A 116 -0.06 1.75 22.60
CA PRO A 116 -1.09 2.19 21.67
C PRO A 116 -0.48 2.76 20.39
N LEU A 117 -1.20 2.62 19.28
CA LEU A 117 -0.81 3.25 18.01
C LEU A 117 -0.96 4.78 18.13
N PRO A 118 -0.04 5.56 17.54
CA PRO A 118 -0.21 7.00 17.47
C PRO A 118 -1.40 7.36 16.57
N GLY A 119 -2.09 8.45 16.92
CA GLY A 119 -3.23 8.97 16.15
C GLY A 119 -2.87 9.67 14.84
N ALA A 120 -1.60 9.64 14.40
CA ALA A 120 -1.11 10.38 13.24
C ALA A 120 -1.93 10.10 11.96
N LEU A 121 -2.24 8.82 11.69
CA LEU A 121 -3.07 8.45 10.54
C LEU A 121 -4.48 9.05 10.62
N ALA A 122 -5.07 9.15 11.81
CA ALA A 122 -6.38 9.80 11.96
C ALA A 122 -6.31 11.30 11.64
N GLY A 123 -5.19 11.96 11.97
CA GLY A 123 -4.88 13.33 11.57
C GLY A 123 -4.80 13.48 10.05
N THR A 124 -4.00 12.64 9.38
CA THR A 124 -3.84 12.63 7.92
C THR A 124 -5.17 12.37 7.20
N LEU A 125 -6.01 11.48 7.72
CA LEU A 125 -7.28 11.14 7.11
C LEU A 125 -8.36 12.22 7.30
N LYS A 126 -8.16 13.21 8.19
CA LYS A 126 -9.16 14.24 8.48
C LYS A 126 -9.58 14.99 7.22
N ASP A 127 -8.61 15.34 6.38
CA ASP A 127 -8.88 16.11 5.15
C ASP A 127 -9.60 15.25 4.11
N LEU A 128 -9.29 13.96 4.01
CA LEU A 128 -10.03 13.03 3.15
C LEU A 128 -11.46 12.80 3.65
N VAL A 129 -11.67 12.74 4.97
CA VAL A 129 -13.02 12.67 5.55
C VAL A 129 -13.81 13.92 5.18
N ALA A 130 -13.21 15.11 5.28
CA ALA A 130 -13.84 16.37 4.90
C ALA A 130 -14.13 16.46 3.40
N ALA A 131 -13.22 15.96 2.55
CA ALA A 131 -13.40 15.93 1.11
C ALA A 131 -14.51 14.95 0.66
N GLY A 132 -14.77 13.88 1.42
CA GLY A 132 -15.92 12.98 1.21
C GLY A 132 -15.66 11.78 0.30
N ASP A 133 -16.71 11.00 0.02
CA ASP A 133 -16.62 9.69 -0.66
C ASP A 133 -16.88 9.80 -2.18
N HIS A 134 -15.90 10.34 -2.91
CA HIS A 134 -15.96 10.45 -4.37
C HIS A 134 -14.55 10.43 -5.01
N LEU A 135 -14.46 10.16 -6.32
CA LEU A 135 -13.17 9.92 -7.00
C LEU A 135 -12.17 11.06 -6.82
N ALA A 136 -12.60 12.30 -6.98
CA ALA A 136 -11.72 13.46 -6.91
C ALA A 136 -11.05 13.60 -5.52
N ALA A 137 -11.78 13.32 -4.43
CA ALA A 137 -11.22 13.30 -3.08
C ALA A 137 -10.11 12.25 -2.91
N TYR A 138 -10.30 11.04 -3.46
CA TYR A 138 -9.28 9.99 -3.40
C TYR A 138 -8.04 10.31 -4.25
N LEU A 139 -8.24 10.84 -5.45
CA LEU A 139 -7.12 11.27 -6.32
C LEU A 139 -6.34 12.42 -5.68
N TRP A 140 -7.03 13.40 -5.12
CA TRP A 140 -6.41 14.49 -4.38
C TRP A 140 -5.60 13.96 -3.18
N PHE A 141 -6.17 13.06 -2.39
CA PHE A 141 -5.48 12.48 -1.24
C PHE A 141 -4.23 11.70 -1.66
N ASP A 142 -4.30 10.92 -2.74
CA ASP A 142 -3.14 10.21 -3.26
C ASP A 142 -2.06 11.18 -3.76
N GLN A 143 -2.43 12.30 -4.39
CA GLN A 143 -1.47 13.34 -4.77
C GLN A 143 -0.85 14.06 -3.58
N ALA A 144 -1.62 14.29 -2.51
CA ALA A 144 -1.19 15.04 -1.33
C ALA A 144 -0.32 14.20 -0.38
N TYR A 145 -0.53 12.89 -0.31
CA TYR A 145 0.14 12.02 0.67
C TYR A 145 0.85 10.83 0.04
N PHE A 146 0.16 10.01 -0.78
CA PHE A 146 0.76 8.77 -1.28
C PHE A 146 1.88 9.02 -2.29
N LEU A 147 1.68 9.95 -3.21
CA LEU A 147 2.65 10.35 -4.22
C LEU A 147 3.95 10.90 -3.61
N PRO A 148 3.93 11.93 -2.73
CA PRO A 148 5.15 12.45 -2.13
C PRO A 148 5.80 11.49 -1.13
N ASP A 149 5.02 10.84 -0.25
CA ASP A 149 5.58 10.08 0.87
C ASP A 149 6.05 8.66 0.49
N ASP A 150 5.54 8.09 -0.60
CA ASP A 150 5.88 6.74 -1.06
C ASP A 150 6.49 6.75 -2.47
N ILE A 151 5.73 7.17 -3.49
CA ILE A 151 6.13 6.99 -4.89
C ILE A 151 7.36 7.82 -5.25
N LEU A 152 7.32 9.13 -5.03
CA LEU A 152 8.42 10.05 -5.36
C LEU A 152 9.62 9.82 -4.44
N THR A 153 9.37 9.67 -3.12
CA THR A 153 10.43 9.38 -2.15
C THR A 153 11.20 8.11 -2.50
N LYS A 154 10.49 7.03 -2.88
CA LYS A 154 11.12 5.78 -3.33
C LYS A 154 11.99 6.00 -4.56
N VAL A 155 11.43 6.65 -5.58
CA VAL A 155 12.09 6.81 -6.88
C VAL A 155 13.36 7.64 -6.72
N ASP A 156 13.24 8.80 -6.09
CA ASP A 156 14.36 9.70 -5.84
C ASP A 156 15.49 9.01 -5.06
N ARG A 157 15.17 8.43 -3.89
CA ARG A 157 16.19 7.83 -3.01
C ARG A 157 16.91 6.65 -3.66
N ILE A 158 16.21 5.80 -4.39
CA ILE A 158 16.81 4.63 -5.01
C ILE A 158 17.54 4.97 -6.30
N SER A 159 17.02 5.87 -7.13
CA SER A 159 17.71 6.27 -8.36
C SER A 159 18.98 7.07 -8.02
N MET A 160 18.91 7.97 -7.05
CA MET A 160 20.06 8.76 -6.60
C MET A 160 21.11 7.94 -5.86
N ALA A 161 20.75 6.82 -5.23
CA ALA A 161 21.74 5.85 -4.73
C ALA A 161 22.66 5.29 -5.83
N HIS A 162 22.25 5.40 -7.10
CA HIS A 162 23.02 5.04 -8.29
C HIS A 162 23.33 6.25 -9.17
N ALA A 163 23.25 7.48 -8.65
CA ALA A 163 23.49 8.72 -9.41
C ALA A 163 22.69 8.79 -10.74
N LEU A 164 21.46 8.30 -10.74
CA LEU A 164 20.52 8.37 -11.87
C LEU A 164 19.41 9.37 -11.53
N GLU A 165 19.30 10.43 -12.33
CA GLU A 165 18.22 11.42 -12.22
C GLU A 165 16.97 10.88 -12.94
N VAL A 166 15.85 10.75 -12.23
CA VAL A 166 14.57 10.35 -12.82
C VAL A 166 13.62 11.55 -12.82
N ARG A 167 13.18 11.97 -14.01
CA ARG A 167 12.23 13.08 -14.18
C ARG A 167 10.81 12.53 -14.34
N PRO A 168 9.79 13.07 -13.65
CA PRO A 168 8.40 12.66 -13.81
C PRO A 168 7.58 13.67 -14.65
N PRO A 169 7.53 13.58 -16.00
CA PRO A 169 6.83 14.55 -16.84
C PRO A 169 5.35 14.74 -16.52
N PHE A 170 4.67 13.70 -16.04
CA PHE A 170 3.26 13.79 -15.66
C PHE A 170 3.01 14.81 -14.55
N LEU A 171 4.03 15.15 -13.76
CA LEU A 171 3.96 16.14 -12.69
C LEU A 171 4.35 17.55 -13.12
N ASP A 172 4.51 17.80 -14.43
CA ASP A 172 4.50 19.18 -14.93
C ASP A 172 3.19 19.85 -14.50
N HIS A 173 3.28 21.02 -13.87
CA HIS A 173 2.12 21.76 -13.36
C HIS A 173 1.00 21.94 -14.40
N ARG A 174 1.32 22.09 -15.70
CA ARG A 174 0.33 22.21 -16.78
C ARG A 174 -0.47 20.92 -16.95
N ILE A 175 0.19 19.76 -16.81
CA ILE A 175 -0.47 18.45 -16.88
C ILE A 175 -1.30 18.23 -15.62
N VAL A 176 -0.81 18.63 -14.45
CA VAL A 176 -1.54 18.53 -13.18
C VAL A 176 -2.80 19.40 -13.21
N GLU A 177 -2.69 20.66 -13.59
CA GLU A 177 -3.80 21.60 -13.73
C GLU A 177 -4.82 21.14 -14.78
N PHE A 178 -4.34 20.71 -15.95
CA PHE A 178 -5.20 20.11 -16.96
C PHE A 178 -5.93 18.88 -16.41
N ALA A 179 -5.20 17.96 -15.79
CA ALA A 179 -5.77 16.75 -15.22
C ALA A 179 -6.84 17.09 -14.19
N ALA A 180 -6.61 18.09 -13.32
CA ALA A 180 -7.55 18.55 -12.30
C ALA A 180 -8.88 19.06 -12.90
N SER A 181 -8.84 19.70 -14.07
CA SER A 181 -10.03 20.18 -14.80
C SER A 181 -10.89 19.08 -15.43
N LEU A 182 -10.36 17.86 -15.55
CA LEU A 182 -11.04 16.77 -16.27
C LEU A 182 -12.25 16.21 -15.49
N PRO A 183 -13.35 15.87 -16.20
CA PRO A 183 -14.42 15.08 -15.62
C PRO A 183 -13.94 13.66 -15.25
N ASN A 184 -14.51 13.11 -14.18
CA ASN A 184 -14.12 11.81 -13.64
C ASN A 184 -14.22 10.65 -14.65
N ASP A 185 -15.20 10.69 -15.57
CA ASP A 185 -15.43 9.63 -16.57
C ASP A 185 -14.36 9.54 -17.67
N LEU A 186 -13.48 10.55 -17.75
CA LEU A 186 -12.27 10.54 -18.58
C LEU A 186 -11.07 9.95 -17.81
N ARG A 187 -11.14 9.82 -16.49
CA ARG A 187 -10.13 9.14 -15.67
C ARG A 187 -10.49 7.67 -15.53
N ILE A 188 -11.68 7.39 -14.98
CA ILE A 188 -12.19 6.03 -14.73
C ILE A 188 -13.59 5.88 -15.30
N ARG A 189 -13.84 4.81 -16.07
CA ARG A 189 -15.16 4.44 -16.57
C ARG A 189 -15.46 2.98 -16.29
N GLY A 190 -16.33 2.71 -15.32
CA GLY A 190 -16.55 1.36 -14.80
C GLY A 190 -15.25 0.78 -14.24
N SER A 191 -14.79 -0.34 -14.80
CA SER A 191 -13.50 -0.97 -14.45
C SER A 191 -12.31 -0.45 -15.27
N ARG A 192 -12.54 0.41 -16.28
CA ARG A 192 -11.48 0.96 -17.12
C ARG A 192 -10.81 2.14 -16.41
N GLN A 193 -9.52 1.99 -16.14
CA GLN A 193 -8.63 3.01 -15.58
C GLN A 193 -7.87 3.76 -16.68
N LYS A 194 -7.40 4.97 -16.36
CA LYS A 194 -6.62 5.83 -17.27
C LYS A 194 -7.27 6.00 -18.64
N VAL A 195 -8.58 6.20 -18.66
CA VAL A 195 -9.38 6.20 -19.91
C VAL A 195 -8.80 7.18 -20.92
N ILE A 196 -8.58 8.44 -20.53
CA ILE A 196 -8.02 9.48 -21.39
C ILE A 196 -6.63 9.13 -21.92
N LEU A 197 -5.73 8.58 -21.09
CA LEU A 197 -4.39 8.22 -21.54
C LEU A 197 -4.41 7.06 -22.54
N LYS A 198 -5.28 6.07 -22.32
CA LYS A 198 -5.44 4.94 -23.24
C LYS A 198 -6.07 5.38 -24.56
N ASP A 199 -7.06 6.26 -24.51
CA ASP A 199 -7.71 6.78 -25.71
C ASP A 199 -6.76 7.70 -26.50
N LEU A 200 -5.95 8.53 -25.82
CA LEU A 200 -4.91 9.36 -26.44
C LEU A 200 -3.84 8.55 -27.17
N MET A 201 -3.54 7.34 -26.68
CA MET A 201 -2.50 6.46 -27.24
C MET A 201 -3.03 5.40 -28.22
N ARG A 202 -4.35 5.37 -28.47
CA ARG A 202 -5.02 4.30 -29.24
C ARG A 202 -4.37 3.99 -30.58
N ASP A 203 -3.95 5.02 -31.29
CA ASP A 203 -3.37 4.92 -32.63
C ASP A 203 -1.85 5.20 -32.64
N LYS A 204 -1.24 5.31 -31.45
CA LYS A 204 0.20 5.58 -31.27
C LYS A 204 0.97 4.38 -30.73
N LEU A 205 0.28 3.45 -30.07
CA LEU A 205 0.87 2.25 -29.46
C LEU A 205 0.17 0.99 -29.97
N PRO A 206 0.89 -0.14 -30.07
CA PRO A 206 0.28 -1.42 -30.40
C PRO A 206 -0.87 -1.78 -29.45
N ALA A 207 -1.93 -2.40 -29.96
CA ALA A 207 -3.11 -2.80 -29.18
C ALA A 207 -2.76 -3.66 -27.94
N VAL A 208 -1.70 -4.47 -28.04
CA VAL A 208 -1.20 -5.28 -26.92
C VAL A 208 -0.70 -4.43 -25.75
N VAL A 209 -0.14 -3.24 -26.00
CA VAL A 209 0.31 -2.31 -24.95
C VAL A 209 -0.89 -1.65 -24.26
N LEU A 210 -1.89 -1.23 -25.03
CA LEU A 210 -3.09 -0.54 -24.54
C LEU A 210 -4.00 -1.44 -23.69
N THR A 211 -4.07 -2.72 -24.07
CA THR A 211 -4.89 -3.75 -23.39
C THR A 211 -4.14 -4.48 -22.28
N ARG A 212 -2.83 -4.26 -22.14
CA ARG A 212 -2.01 -4.88 -21.11
C ARG A 212 -2.57 -4.56 -19.72
N LYS A 213 -2.68 -5.59 -18.87
CA LYS A 213 -2.99 -5.41 -17.46
C LYS A 213 -1.85 -4.63 -16.79
N LYS A 214 -2.19 -3.72 -15.87
CA LYS A 214 -1.21 -3.01 -15.07
C LYS A 214 -0.42 -4.03 -14.24
N THR A 215 0.90 -4.00 -14.37
CA THR A 215 1.83 -4.82 -13.59
C THR A 215 2.72 -3.89 -12.81
N GLY A 216 2.71 -4.01 -11.48
CA GLY A 216 3.62 -3.29 -10.60
C GLY A 216 5.03 -3.89 -10.62
N LEU A 217 5.99 -3.16 -10.07
CA LEU A 217 7.35 -3.64 -9.82
C LEU A 217 7.42 -4.44 -8.51
N ASP A 218 6.52 -5.39 -8.28
CA ASP A 218 6.49 -6.11 -7.00
C ASP A 218 7.31 -7.41 -7.04
N ILE A 219 8.02 -7.66 -5.96
CA ILE A 219 8.82 -8.87 -5.73
C ILE A 219 7.93 -10.07 -5.35
N PRO A 220 8.39 -11.31 -5.52
CA PRO A 220 7.69 -12.50 -5.03
C PRO A 220 7.92 -12.68 -3.51
N ALA A 221 7.50 -11.70 -2.71
CA ALA A 221 7.79 -11.62 -1.27
C ALA A 221 7.38 -12.89 -0.50
N HIS A 222 6.27 -13.51 -0.88
CA HIS A 222 5.81 -14.78 -0.30
C HIS A 222 6.80 -15.93 -0.51
N GLN A 223 7.38 -16.03 -1.71
CA GLN A 223 8.34 -17.09 -2.04
C GLN A 223 9.70 -16.79 -1.40
N TRP A 224 10.13 -15.53 -1.46
CA TRP A 224 11.40 -15.12 -0.87
C TRP A 224 11.46 -15.34 0.64
N LEU A 225 10.41 -14.94 1.39
CA LEU A 225 10.38 -15.11 2.84
C LEU A 225 10.19 -16.56 3.30
N ARG A 226 9.75 -17.46 2.42
CA ARG A 226 9.72 -18.92 2.66
C ARG A 226 11.01 -19.62 2.24
N GLY A 227 11.73 -19.05 1.29
CA GLY A 227 12.94 -19.62 0.70
C GLY A 227 14.16 -18.74 0.94
N LEU A 228 14.59 -18.04 -0.11
CA LEU A 228 15.90 -17.37 -0.18
C LEU A 228 16.18 -16.38 0.98
N LEU A 229 15.17 -15.63 1.40
CA LEU A 229 15.28 -14.64 2.48
C LEU A 229 14.84 -15.17 3.84
N ARG A 230 14.43 -16.44 3.93
CA ARG A 230 13.99 -17.03 5.20
C ARG A 230 15.07 -16.96 6.29
N PRO A 231 16.36 -17.29 6.03
CA PRO A 231 17.40 -17.19 7.05
C PRO A 231 17.58 -15.76 7.56
N LEU A 232 17.65 -14.78 6.64
CA LEU A 232 17.74 -13.36 6.98
C LEU A 232 16.55 -12.90 7.83
N PHE A 233 15.34 -13.30 7.45
CA PHE A 233 14.13 -12.96 8.18
C PHE A 233 14.13 -13.54 9.60
N ARG A 234 14.55 -14.80 9.76
CA ARG A 234 14.62 -15.46 11.07
C ARG A 234 15.68 -14.85 11.98
N ASP A 235 16.89 -14.59 11.47
CA ASP A 235 17.93 -13.87 12.22
C ASP A 235 17.48 -12.45 12.64
N THR A 236 16.80 -11.75 11.74
CA THR A 236 16.29 -10.40 12.04
C THR A 236 15.22 -10.45 13.13
N LEU A 237 14.30 -11.42 13.09
CA LEU A 237 13.27 -11.58 14.12
C LEU A 237 13.88 -11.95 15.47
N GLU A 238 14.87 -12.86 15.50
CA GLU A 238 15.56 -13.25 16.73
C GLU A 238 16.25 -12.06 17.36
N SER A 239 17.06 -11.33 16.58
CA SER A 239 17.74 -10.11 17.02
C SER A 239 16.78 -9.04 17.51
N ALA A 240 15.66 -8.83 16.81
CA ALA A 240 14.64 -7.87 17.20
C ALA A 240 13.91 -8.31 18.48
N SER A 241 13.69 -9.61 18.68
CA SER A 241 12.98 -10.15 19.84
C SER A 241 13.73 -9.91 21.14
N THR A 242 15.05 -9.98 21.12
CA THR A 242 15.90 -9.69 22.29
C THR A 242 15.91 -8.21 22.64
N ARG A 243 15.85 -7.32 21.63
CA ARG A 243 16.05 -5.88 21.83
C ARG A 243 14.76 -5.08 22.00
N TYR A 244 13.66 -5.52 21.38
CA TYR A 244 12.41 -4.74 21.27
C TYR A 244 11.19 -5.46 21.87
N SER A 245 11.40 -6.46 22.73
CA SER A 245 10.34 -7.24 23.41
C SER A 245 9.41 -6.38 24.27
N ASP A 246 9.89 -5.25 24.77
CA ASP A 246 9.11 -4.29 25.56
C ASP A 246 8.16 -3.45 24.71
N PHE A 247 8.41 -3.34 23.40
CA PHE A 247 7.59 -2.57 22.48
C PHE A 247 6.67 -3.47 21.62
N PHE A 248 7.18 -4.60 21.14
CA PHE A 248 6.46 -5.53 20.27
C PHE A 248 6.02 -6.80 20.99
N ARG A 249 4.87 -7.33 20.59
CA ARG A 249 4.40 -8.67 21.00
C ARG A 249 4.95 -9.73 20.06
N PHE A 250 6.19 -10.17 20.30
CA PHE A 250 6.86 -11.16 19.44
C PHE A 250 6.13 -12.50 19.32
N ALA A 251 5.35 -12.90 20.33
CA ALA A 251 4.49 -14.07 20.23
C ALA A 251 3.47 -13.96 19.07
N GLU A 252 2.89 -12.79 18.86
CA GLU A 252 1.98 -12.55 17.73
C GLU A 252 2.75 -12.48 16.41
N ILE A 253 3.89 -11.78 16.35
CA ILE A 253 4.72 -11.74 15.13
C ILE A 253 5.13 -13.16 14.70
N GLU A 254 5.52 -14.01 15.65
CA GLU A 254 5.90 -15.39 15.41
C GLU A 254 4.70 -16.23 14.91
N ARG A 255 3.48 -15.95 15.38
CA ARG A 255 2.25 -16.56 14.86
C ARG A 255 2.04 -16.22 13.38
N TYR A 256 2.26 -14.95 12.97
CA TYR A 256 2.21 -14.53 11.57
C TYR A 256 3.30 -15.22 10.74
N ALA A 257 4.54 -15.25 11.24
CA ALA A 257 5.66 -15.92 10.59
C ALA A 257 5.38 -17.41 10.35
N ARG A 258 4.93 -18.14 11.39
CA ARG A 258 4.59 -19.57 11.27
C ARG A 258 3.41 -19.83 10.34
N ALA A 259 2.36 -19.01 10.41
CA ALA A 259 1.23 -19.13 9.48
C ALA A 259 1.68 -18.93 8.02
N HIS A 260 2.62 -18.02 7.79
CA HIS A 260 3.19 -17.81 6.46
C HIS A 260 4.04 -18.97 5.97
N GLU A 261 4.98 -19.43 6.79
CA GLU A 261 5.91 -20.51 6.45
C GLU A 261 5.19 -21.84 6.22
N SER A 262 4.18 -22.15 7.05
CA SER A 262 3.36 -23.35 6.92
C SER A 262 2.30 -23.27 5.81
N ARG A 263 2.31 -22.21 4.99
CA ARG A 263 1.34 -21.95 3.91
C ARG A 263 -0.13 -21.89 4.35
N ARG A 264 -0.39 -21.68 5.65
CA ARG A 264 -1.75 -21.42 6.15
C ARG A 264 -2.26 -20.04 5.77
N ALA A 265 -1.35 -19.09 5.49
CA ALA A 265 -1.68 -17.75 5.02
C ALA A 265 -0.55 -17.14 4.15
N ASN A 266 -0.91 -16.27 3.19
CA ASN A 266 0.05 -15.50 2.40
C ASN A 266 0.32 -14.13 3.02
N LEU A 267 1.19 -14.10 4.03
CA LEU A 267 1.53 -12.89 4.80
C LEU A 267 2.86 -12.25 4.40
N GLY A 268 3.48 -12.69 3.29
CA GLY A 268 4.80 -12.19 2.89
C GLY A 268 4.89 -10.66 2.76
N TYR A 269 3.84 -9.96 2.32
CA TYR A 269 3.82 -8.49 2.27
C TYR A 269 3.76 -7.83 3.65
N HIS A 270 3.09 -8.47 4.62
CA HIS A 270 3.05 -8.03 6.01
C HIS A 270 4.43 -8.20 6.65
N LEU A 271 5.01 -9.39 6.46
CA LEU A 271 6.31 -9.76 7.01
C LEU A 271 7.47 -9.00 6.35
N TRP A 272 7.35 -8.61 5.07
CA TRP A 272 8.29 -7.72 4.41
C TRP A 272 8.37 -6.36 5.12
N GLY A 273 7.22 -5.77 5.47
CA GLY A 273 7.19 -4.52 6.22
C GLY A 273 7.85 -4.63 7.59
N LEU A 274 7.62 -5.74 8.30
CA LEU A 274 8.29 -6.01 9.58
C LEU A 274 9.80 -6.24 9.42
N LEU A 275 10.21 -6.99 8.39
CA LEU A 275 11.62 -7.20 8.07
C LEU A 275 12.33 -5.87 7.82
N THR A 276 11.77 -5.02 6.95
CA THR A 276 12.32 -3.69 6.67
C THR A 276 12.41 -2.82 7.92
N LEU A 277 11.34 -2.79 8.73
CA LEU A 277 11.31 -2.05 9.97
C LEU A 277 12.42 -2.50 10.93
N PHE A 278 12.54 -3.80 11.17
CA PHE A 278 13.54 -4.34 12.10
C PHE A 278 14.98 -4.21 11.61
N LEU A 279 15.22 -4.38 10.30
CA LEU A 279 16.54 -4.10 9.72
C LEU A 279 16.92 -2.63 9.87
N TRP A 280 15.98 -1.70 9.64
CA TRP A 280 16.20 -0.28 9.86
C TRP A 280 16.48 0.02 11.34
N MET A 281 15.67 -0.53 12.26
CA MET A 281 15.88 -0.36 13.69
C MET A 281 17.25 -0.89 14.15
N LYS A 282 17.66 -2.07 13.64
CA LYS A 282 18.98 -2.66 13.91
C LYS A 282 20.11 -1.77 13.37
N ARG A 283 20.01 -1.29 12.12
CA ARG A 283 21.01 -0.46 11.46
C ARG A 283 21.24 0.88 12.18
N TRP A 284 20.17 1.50 12.65
CA TRP A 284 20.21 2.82 13.28
C TRP A 284 20.18 2.78 14.80
N SER A 285 20.29 1.58 15.39
CA SER A 285 20.28 1.39 16.84
C SER A 285 19.14 2.11 17.55
N ILE A 286 17.92 1.99 17.01
CA ILE A 286 16.75 2.69 17.52
C ILE A 286 16.48 2.26 18.96
N GLU A 287 16.32 3.23 19.85
CA GLU A 287 15.93 3.00 21.23
C GLU A 287 14.41 3.16 21.35
N THR A 288 13.77 2.25 22.06
CA THR A 288 12.33 2.33 22.35
C THR A 288 12.13 2.78 23.78
N ALA A 289 11.34 3.83 23.99
CA ALA A 289 10.94 4.22 25.34
C ALA A 289 10.11 3.09 25.97
N PRO A 290 10.30 2.79 27.28
CA PRO A 290 9.46 1.84 27.98
C PRO A 290 7.99 2.30 27.94
N VAL A 291 7.08 1.34 27.80
CA VAL A 291 5.64 1.61 27.72
C VAL A 291 5.17 2.26 29.03
N THR A 292 5.03 3.57 29.04
CA THR A 292 4.31 4.28 30.10
C THR A 292 2.83 4.19 29.79
N GLU A 293 1.99 3.91 30.79
CA GLU A 293 0.54 3.84 30.60
C GLU A 293 0.03 5.10 29.89
N PRO A 294 -0.69 4.97 28.77
CA PRO A 294 -1.14 6.14 28.04
C PRO A 294 -2.21 6.89 28.83
N ALA A 295 -2.06 8.21 28.95
CA ALA A 295 -3.17 9.09 29.26
C ALA A 295 -4.30 8.85 28.24
N ARG A 296 -5.53 8.73 28.74
CA ARG A 296 -6.74 8.47 27.94
C ARG A 296 -7.00 9.63 26.95
N THR A 297 -6.41 9.59 25.76
CA THR A 297 -6.78 10.50 24.67
C THR A 297 -7.76 9.81 23.74
N ALA A 298 -8.97 10.35 23.68
CA ALA A 298 -10.11 9.77 22.99
C ALA A 298 -9.90 9.67 21.47
N GLU A 299 -9.83 8.45 20.93
CA GLU A 299 -10.17 8.19 19.52
C GLU A 299 -11.68 8.42 19.33
N LYS A 300 -12.07 9.67 19.05
CA LYS A 300 -13.40 10.01 18.53
C LYS A 300 -13.26 10.75 17.19
N VAL A 301 -12.70 10.07 16.19
CA VAL A 301 -12.72 10.57 14.79
C VAL A 301 -13.54 9.66 13.89
N PHE A 302 -13.73 8.40 14.28
CA PHE A 302 -14.56 7.46 13.54
C PHE A 302 -15.62 6.93 14.50
N GLY A 303 -16.85 7.45 14.37
CA GLY A 303 -18.00 6.96 15.13
C GLY A 303 -18.12 5.45 14.95
N SER A 304 -18.15 4.73 16.07
CA SER A 304 -18.48 3.30 16.10
C SER A 304 -19.92 3.11 15.64
N THR A 305 -20.13 2.64 14.42
CA THR A 305 -21.31 1.84 14.03
C THR A 305 -21.04 1.01 12.79
#